data_AF-A0A0V8CWT5-F1
#
_entry.id   AF-A0A0V8CWT5-F1
#
_cell.length_a   1.000
_cell.length_b   1.000
_cell.length_c   1.000
_cell.angle_alpha   90.00
_cell.angle_beta   90.00
_cell.angle_gamma   90.00
#
_symmetry.space_group_name_H-M   'P 1'
#
loop_
_entity.id
_entity.type
_entity.pdbx_description
1 polymer ?
#
loop_
_entity_poly.entity_id
_entity_poly.type
_entity_poly.pdbx_seq_one_letter_code
_entity_poly.pdbx_strand_id
1 'polypeptide(L)'
;MPFNYEKQIFYKVNFDEVGESILNEWGNVFESEIIFEQYINEWMNLLKEKEIFCTKKLKKLSKLERAVALSKEGQMFQTSYLIGKTTIYLHFRISKLLSQLRLEKFYGQDIETSIFNKADSVINWDKDIDISEYSSCSKEPILIIPMPGSNTQYELIDGNHRLKKYLLTNKRTIKGYVLNEKTIFDGNYIGGSMEKLFYLFLMEYDNFGYVSKKKKISIQEMRDLSYLYTNKYMF
;
A
#
# COMPACT_ATOMS: atom_id res chain seq x y z
N MET A 1 -7.36 3.25 -13.90
CA MET A 1 -6.95 1.97 -14.52
C MET A 1 -5.60 1.67 -13.92
N PRO A 2 -5.32 0.41 -13.59
CA PRO A 2 -4.00 0.00 -13.17
C PRO A 2 -2.93 0.54 -14.13
N PHE A 3 -1.87 1.14 -13.58
CA PHE A 3 -0.79 1.75 -14.33
C PHE A 3 0.54 1.31 -13.74
N ASN A 4 1.54 1.11 -14.57
CA ASN A 4 2.91 0.85 -14.17
C ASN A 4 3.75 2.07 -14.59
N TYR A 5 4.25 2.83 -13.62
CA TYR A 5 5.07 4.04 -13.86
C TYR A 5 6.46 3.73 -14.37
N GLU A 6 7.07 2.60 -14.01
CA GLU A 6 8.38 2.21 -14.53
C GLU A 6 8.31 1.94 -16.04
N LYS A 7 7.28 1.19 -16.46
CA LYS A 7 7.08 0.82 -17.86
C LYS A 7 6.27 1.86 -18.64
N GLN A 8 5.68 2.84 -17.95
CA GLN A 8 4.78 3.85 -18.53
C GLN A 8 3.60 3.24 -19.32
N ILE A 9 3.05 2.13 -18.83
CA ILE A 9 1.95 1.41 -19.47
C ILE A 9 0.76 1.25 -18.55
N PHE A 10 -0.43 1.35 -19.14
CA PHE A 10 -1.65 0.86 -18.51
C PHE A 10 -1.73 -0.66 -18.68
N TYR A 11 -2.21 -1.34 -17.65
CA TYR A 11 -2.38 -2.80 -17.68
C TYR A 11 -3.78 -3.19 -17.22
N LYS A 12 -4.14 -4.45 -17.46
CA LYS A 12 -5.39 -5.06 -17.02
C LYS A 12 -5.08 -6.13 -15.97
N VAL A 13 -5.88 -6.19 -14.94
CA VAL A 13 -5.79 -7.21 -13.89
C VAL A 13 -6.76 -8.35 -14.22
N ASN A 14 -6.29 -9.58 -14.12
CA ASN A 14 -7.14 -10.77 -14.20
C ASN A 14 -7.67 -11.12 -12.81
N PHE A 15 -8.75 -10.46 -12.37
CA PHE A 15 -9.28 -10.66 -11.01
C PHE A 15 -9.84 -12.08 -10.76
N ASP A 16 -10.21 -12.81 -11.82
CA ASP A 16 -10.66 -14.19 -11.69
C ASP A 16 -9.48 -15.08 -11.26
N GLU A 17 -8.31 -14.93 -11.92
CA GLU A 17 -7.06 -15.60 -11.53
C GLU A 17 -6.52 -15.13 -10.17
N VAL A 18 -6.64 -13.84 -9.84
CA VAL A 18 -6.25 -13.31 -8.53
C VAL A 18 -7.08 -13.98 -7.43
N GLY A 19 -8.39 -14.10 -7.62
CA GLY A 19 -9.29 -14.77 -6.68
C GLY A 19 -8.94 -16.24 -6.50
N GLU A 20 -8.75 -16.97 -7.61
CA GLU A 20 -8.33 -18.39 -7.57
C GLU A 20 -6.99 -18.56 -6.83
N SER A 21 -5.99 -17.71 -7.09
CA SER A 21 -4.72 -17.77 -6.37
C SER A 21 -4.87 -17.47 -4.89
N ILE A 22 -5.71 -16.50 -4.50
CA ILE A 22 -5.96 -16.24 -3.07
C ILE A 22 -6.61 -17.46 -2.40
N LEU A 23 -7.62 -18.06 -3.01
CA LEU A 23 -8.30 -19.22 -2.43
C LEU A 23 -7.38 -20.44 -2.27
N ASN A 24 -6.43 -20.62 -3.19
CA ASN A 24 -5.51 -21.77 -3.19
C ASN A 24 -4.24 -21.55 -2.36
N GLU A 25 -3.71 -20.32 -2.35
CA GLU A 25 -2.39 -20.01 -1.80
C GLU A 25 -2.48 -19.29 -0.46
N TRP A 26 -3.56 -18.55 -0.21
CA TRP A 26 -3.73 -17.81 1.04
C TRP A 26 -4.52 -18.65 2.05
N GLY A 27 -4.12 -18.58 3.32
CA GLY A 27 -4.76 -19.37 4.37
C GLY A 27 -6.17 -18.87 4.69
N ASN A 28 -7.16 -19.77 4.68
CA ASN A 28 -8.54 -19.43 5.03
C ASN A 28 -8.62 -18.70 6.39
N VAL A 29 -9.08 -17.45 6.37
CA VAL A 29 -9.23 -16.60 7.57
C VAL A 29 -10.58 -16.79 8.28
N PHE A 30 -11.42 -17.70 7.78
CA PHE A 30 -12.75 -18.02 8.29
C PHE A 30 -12.87 -19.49 8.70
N GLU A 31 -13.93 -19.81 9.46
CA GLU A 31 -14.21 -21.20 9.85
C GLU A 31 -14.82 -22.04 8.72
N SER A 32 -15.38 -21.39 7.71
CA SER A 32 -16.03 -22.05 6.58
C SER A 32 -15.34 -21.68 5.28
N GLU A 33 -14.98 -22.70 4.52
CA GLU A 33 -14.47 -22.56 3.15
C GLU A 33 -15.48 -21.87 2.24
N ILE A 34 -16.77 -22.17 2.37
CA ILE A 34 -17.84 -21.54 1.58
C ILE A 34 -17.91 -20.04 1.85
N ILE A 35 -17.78 -19.62 3.11
CA ILE A 35 -17.80 -18.19 3.49
C ILE A 35 -16.56 -17.49 2.94
N PHE A 36 -15.41 -18.15 3.03
CA PHE A 36 -14.15 -17.62 2.49
C PHE A 36 -14.23 -17.41 0.97
N GLU A 37 -14.74 -18.41 0.26
CA GLU A 37 -14.93 -18.35 -1.18
C GLU A 37 -15.88 -17.21 -1.58
N GLN A 38 -17.02 -17.08 -0.91
CA GLN A 38 -17.97 -15.98 -1.13
C GLN A 38 -17.32 -14.61 -0.90
N TYR A 39 -16.60 -14.46 0.22
CA TYR A 39 -15.89 -13.23 0.56
C TYR A 39 -14.88 -12.81 -0.51
N ILE A 40 -14.03 -13.74 -0.97
CA ILE A 40 -13.02 -13.46 -1.99
C ILE A 40 -13.71 -13.12 -3.32
N ASN A 41 -14.73 -13.86 -3.72
CA ASN A 41 -15.47 -13.61 -4.95
C ASN A 41 -16.15 -12.23 -4.96
N GLU A 42 -16.75 -11.80 -3.84
CA GLU A 42 -17.35 -10.47 -3.71
C GLU A 42 -16.30 -9.36 -3.82
N TRP A 43 -15.14 -9.51 -3.17
CA TRP A 43 -14.02 -8.57 -3.30
C TRP A 43 -13.48 -8.49 -4.73
N MET A 44 -13.25 -9.63 -5.38
CA MET A 44 -12.74 -9.66 -6.76
C MET A 44 -13.72 -9.00 -7.74
N ASN A 45 -15.03 -9.23 -7.57
CA ASN A 45 -16.05 -8.58 -8.36
C ASN A 45 -16.05 -7.05 -8.16
N LEU A 46 -15.99 -6.57 -6.91
CA LEU A 46 -15.93 -5.14 -6.61
C LEU A 46 -14.69 -4.48 -7.24
N LEU A 47 -13.52 -5.13 -7.16
CA LEU A 47 -12.28 -4.64 -7.76
C LEU A 47 -12.36 -4.59 -9.29
N LYS A 48 -12.92 -5.63 -9.91
CA LYS A 48 -13.16 -5.74 -11.36
C LYS A 48 -14.09 -4.63 -11.86
N GLU A 49 -15.19 -4.39 -11.16
CA GLU A 49 -16.11 -3.28 -11.46
C GLU A 49 -15.42 -1.92 -11.37
N LYS A 50 -14.60 -1.73 -10.32
CA LYS A 50 -13.85 -0.48 -10.15
C LYS A 50 -12.83 -0.28 -11.25
N GLU A 51 -12.11 -1.32 -11.65
CA GLU A 51 -11.18 -1.28 -12.78
C GLU A 51 -11.90 -0.86 -14.06
N ILE A 52 -13.03 -1.50 -14.39
CA ILE A 52 -13.83 -1.18 -15.57
C ILE A 52 -14.28 0.28 -15.54
N PHE A 53 -14.79 0.75 -14.41
CA PHE A 53 -15.20 2.14 -14.23
C PHE A 53 -14.05 3.11 -14.46
N CYS A 54 -12.89 2.87 -13.84
CA CYS A 54 -11.71 3.73 -13.99
C CYS A 54 -11.19 3.72 -15.43
N THR A 55 -11.24 2.56 -16.10
CA THR A 55 -10.82 2.40 -17.49
C THR A 55 -11.74 3.17 -18.44
N LYS A 56 -13.06 3.07 -18.25
CA LYS A 56 -14.04 3.87 -19.00
C LYS A 56 -13.79 5.36 -18.84
N LYS A 57 -13.53 5.84 -17.62
CA LYS A 57 -13.24 7.26 -17.36
C LYS A 57 -11.97 7.74 -18.08
N LEU A 58 -10.90 6.94 -18.07
CA LEU A 58 -9.63 7.29 -18.72
C LEU A 58 -9.68 7.21 -20.26
N LYS A 59 -10.48 6.31 -20.83
CA LYS A 59 -10.71 6.23 -22.28
C LYS A 59 -11.40 7.48 -22.84
N LYS A 60 -12.13 8.23 -22.00
CA LYS A 60 -12.72 9.52 -22.37
C LYS A 60 -11.70 10.66 -22.46
N LEU A 61 -10.53 10.51 -21.86
CA LEU A 61 -9.46 11.50 -21.90
C LEU A 61 -8.61 11.33 -23.15
N SER A 62 -8.17 12.43 -23.75
CA SER A 62 -7.14 12.48 -24.76
C SER A 62 -5.77 12.02 -24.22
N LYS A 63 -4.83 11.74 -25.12
CA LYS A 63 -3.45 11.38 -24.74
C LYS A 63 -2.78 12.49 -23.90
N LEU A 64 -3.01 13.75 -24.27
CA LEU A 64 -2.47 14.91 -23.56
C LEU A 64 -3.07 15.03 -22.15
N GLU A 65 -4.39 14.90 -22.01
CA GLU A 65 -5.06 14.96 -20.72
C GLU A 65 -4.60 13.84 -19.78
N ARG A 66 -4.35 12.63 -20.31
CA ARG A 66 -3.77 11.53 -19.53
C ARG A 66 -2.35 11.85 -19.05
N ALA A 67 -1.50 12.38 -19.93
CA ALA A 67 -0.13 12.75 -19.57
C ALA A 67 -0.10 13.87 -18.51
N VAL A 68 -0.97 14.88 -18.65
CA VAL A 68 -1.12 15.96 -17.68
C VAL A 68 -1.65 15.45 -16.33
N ALA A 69 -2.59 14.50 -16.34
CA ALA A 69 -3.09 13.92 -15.10
C ALA A 69 -2.00 13.15 -14.35
N LEU A 70 -1.18 12.36 -15.06
CA LEU A 70 -0.07 11.61 -14.46
C LEU A 70 1.06 12.53 -13.97
N SER A 71 1.39 13.60 -14.69
CA SER A 71 2.45 14.53 -14.28
C SER A 71 2.07 15.37 -13.06
N LYS A 72 0.78 15.66 -12.86
CA LYS A 72 0.26 16.39 -11.68
C LYS A 72 0.38 15.62 -10.38
N GLU A 73 0.59 14.30 -10.42
CA GLU A 73 0.71 13.47 -9.22
C GLU A 73 2.04 13.70 -8.47
N GLY A 74 3.03 14.33 -9.10
CA GLY A 74 4.32 14.64 -8.48
C GLY A 74 5.17 13.38 -8.23
N GLN A 75 5.94 13.40 -7.14
CA GLN A 75 6.71 12.23 -6.71
C GLN A 75 5.77 11.14 -6.19
N MET A 76 5.85 9.97 -6.81
CA MET A 76 5.11 8.77 -6.48
C MET A 76 6.08 7.66 -6.10
N PHE A 77 5.76 6.92 -5.05
CA PHE A 77 6.40 5.63 -4.76
C PHE A 77 5.53 4.52 -5.35
N GLN A 78 6.14 3.56 -6.04
CA GLN A 78 5.47 2.39 -6.61
C GLN A 78 5.93 1.14 -5.88
N THR A 79 4.99 0.29 -5.50
CA THR A 79 5.26 -1.07 -5.02
C THR A 79 4.33 -2.05 -5.73
N SER A 80 4.63 -3.34 -5.67
CA SER A 80 3.89 -4.38 -6.38
C SER A 80 3.59 -5.59 -5.52
N TYR A 81 2.39 -6.12 -5.69
CA TYR A 81 1.94 -7.40 -5.15
C TYR A 81 1.87 -8.42 -6.27
N LEU A 82 2.58 -9.53 -6.12
CA LEU A 82 2.46 -10.69 -7.00
C LEU A 82 1.51 -11.69 -6.34
N ILE A 83 0.37 -11.92 -6.97
CA ILE A 83 -0.64 -12.89 -6.53
C ILE A 83 -0.84 -13.88 -7.68
N GLY A 84 -0.47 -15.14 -7.46
CA GLY A 84 -0.31 -16.09 -8.56
C GLY A 84 0.66 -15.57 -9.61
N LYS A 85 0.17 -15.37 -10.83
CA LYS A 85 0.94 -14.78 -11.95
C LYS A 85 0.58 -13.32 -12.23
N THR A 86 -0.32 -12.73 -11.44
CA THR A 86 -0.82 -11.37 -11.65
C THR A 86 -0.08 -10.39 -10.74
N THR A 87 0.51 -9.37 -11.34
CA THR A 87 1.13 -8.25 -10.60
C THR A 87 0.16 -7.08 -10.49
N ILE A 88 -0.08 -6.62 -9.27
CA ILE A 88 -0.88 -5.42 -8.98
C ILE A 88 0.03 -4.37 -8.36
N TYR A 89 0.08 -3.18 -8.95
CA TYR A 89 0.89 -2.05 -8.46
C TYR A 89 0.06 -1.13 -7.58
N LEU A 90 0.65 -0.70 -6.46
CA LEU A 90 0.15 0.37 -5.61
C LEU A 90 1.04 1.58 -5.72
N HIS A 91 0.43 2.77 -5.75
CA HIS A 91 1.15 4.02 -5.79
C HIS A 91 0.84 4.91 -4.61
N PHE A 92 1.87 5.47 -4.00
CA PHE A 92 1.78 6.40 -2.88
C PHE A 92 2.28 7.79 -3.26
N ARG A 93 1.45 8.82 -3.04
CA ARG A 93 1.72 10.23 -3.36
C ARG A 93 2.67 10.88 -2.36
N ILE A 94 3.97 10.69 -2.54
CA ILE A 94 5.02 11.22 -1.67
C ILE A 94 4.99 12.75 -1.62
N SER A 95 4.91 13.42 -2.77
CA SER A 95 4.88 14.89 -2.79
C SER A 95 3.69 15.47 -2.03
N LYS A 96 2.52 14.83 -2.11
CA LYS A 96 1.32 15.25 -1.38
C LYS A 96 1.52 15.09 0.13
N LEU A 97 2.05 13.94 0.55
CA LEU A 97 2.34 13.65 1.95
C LEU A 97 3.35 14.66 2.53
N LEU A 98 4.50 14.85 1.85
CA LEU A 98 5.51 15.83 2.29
C LEU A 98 4.94 17.25 2.36
N SER A 99 4.09 17.64 1.40
CA SER A 99 3.43 18.96 1.41
C SER A 99 2.52 19.12 2.63
N GLN A 100 1.74 18.09 2.98
CA GLN A 100 0.90 18.10 4.18
C GLN A 100 1.73 18.23 5.45
N LEU A 101 2.80 17.43 5.59
CA LEU A 101 3.67 17.50 6.78
C LEU A 101 4.31 18.89 6.94
N ARG A 102 4.71 19.53 5.85
CA ARG A 102 5.24 20.91 5.88
C ARG A 102 4.18 21.92 6.34
N LEU A 103 2.93 21.78 5.89
CA LEU A 103 1.81 22.65 6.31
C LEU A 103 1.50 22.48 7.80
N GLU A 104 1.53 21.25 8.30
CA GLU A 104 1.32 20.91 9.70
C GLU A 104 2.55 21.22 10.59
N LYS A 105 3.66 21.66 9.99
CA LYS A 105 4.96 21.86 10.67
C LYS A 105 5.42 20.60 11.41
N PHE A 106 5.10 19.42 10.85
CA PHE A 106 5.53 18.15 11.37
C PHE A 106 6.91 17.78 10.81
N TYR A 107 7.89 17.58 11.70
CA TYR A 107 9.29 17.31 11.34
C TYR A 107 9.73 15.87 11.60
N GLY A 108 8.78 14.96 11.89
CA GLY A 108 9.07 13.57 12.23
C GLY A 108 9.29 13.33 13.72
N GLN A 109 9.07 12.08 14.12
CA GLN A 109 9.48 11.53 15.41
C GLN A 109 10.86 10.87 15.29
N ASP A 110 11.58 10.75 16.40
CA ASP A 110 12.82 9.99 16.41
C ASP A 110 12.53 8.50 16.29
N ILE A 111 13.10 7.87 15.27
CA ILE A 111 13.06 6.43 15.03
C ILE A 111 14.47 5.89 15.24
N GLU A 112 14.61 4.84 16.04
CA GLU A 112 15.90 4.16 16.21
C GLU A 112 16.36 3.56 14.88
N THR A 113 17.59 3.85 14.47
CA THR A 113 18.15 3.31 13.22
C THR A 113 18.45 1.81 13.31
N SER A 114 18.55 1.28 14.53
CA SER A 114 18.77 -0.13 14.83
C SER A 114 17.72 -1.04 14.17
N ILE A 115 16.47 -0.58 14.04
CA ILE A 115 15.36 -1.39 13.51
C ILE A 115 15.51 -1.73 12.03
N PHE A 116 16.30 -0.95 11.27
CA PHE A 116 16.50 -1.14 9.83
C PHE A 116 17.63 -2.12 9.49
N ASN A 117 18.51 -2.40 10.46
CA ASN A 117 19.66 -3.29 10.30
C ASN A 117 19.44 -4.70 10.87
N LYS A 118 18.28 -4.95 11.48
CA LYS A 118 17.96 -6.28 12.01
C LYS A 118 17.77 -7.27 10.86
N ALA A 119 18.26 -8.50 11.05
CA ALA A 119 18.09 -9.57 10.07
C ALA A 119 16.60 -9.92 9.86
N ASP A 120 15.80 -9.77 10.92
CA ASP A 120 14.35 -9.95 10.99
C ASP A 120 13.61 -8.60 10.97
N SER A 121 14.17 -7.58 10.32
CA SER A 121 13.50 -6.28 10.23
C SER A 121 12.14 -6.41 9.57
N VAL A 122 11.12 -5.87 10.24
CA VAL A 122 9.74 -5.81 9.72
C VAL A 122 9.54 -4.66 8.71
N ILE A 123 10.58 -3.85 8.46
CA ILE A 123 10.55 -2.70 7.56
C ILE A 123 11.40 -3.01 6.33
N ASN A 124 10.75 -3.12 5.17
CA ASN A 124 11.45 -3.21 3.90
C ASN A 124 11.98 -1.83 3.47
N TRP A 125 13.19 -1.82 2.91
CA TRP A 125 13.83 -0.62 2.37
C TRP A 125 14.99 -0.98 1.44
N ASP A 126 15.38 -0.06 0.55
CA ASP A 126 16.44 -0.27 -0.43
C ASP A 126 17.83 -0.06 0.19
N LYS A 127 18.48 -1.17 0.52
CA LYS A 127 19.84 -1.21 1.10
C LYS A 127 20.92 -0.89 0.06
N ASP A 128 20.67 -1.15 -1.21
CA ASP A 128 21.66 -1.08 -2.28
C ASP A 128 21.71 0.30 -2.94
N ILE A 129 20.79 1.19 -2.58
CA ILE A 129 20.70 2.56 -3.10
C ILE A 129 22.04 3.30 -3.11
N ASP A 130 22.43 3.86 -4.26
CA ASP A 130 23.68 4.63 -4.35
C ASP A 130 23.54 5.98 -3.63
N ILE A 131 24.53 6.34 -2.81
CA ILE A 131 24.59 7.61 -2.08
C ILE A 131 25.79 8.46 -2.49
N SER A 132 26.55 8.07 -3.52
CA SER A 132 27.75 8.75 -3.98
C SER A 132 27.51 10.24 -4.30
N GLU A 133 26.37 10.54 -4.93
CA GLU A 133 25.95 11.90 -5.29
C GLU A 133 25.06 12.56 -4.19
N TYR A 134 24.75 11.85 -3.12
CA TYR A 134 23.83 12.33 -2.08
C TYR A 134 24.52 13.27 -1.07
N SER A 135 24.64 14.53 -1.49
CA SER A 135 25.37 15.56 -0.75
C SER A 135 24.66 16.05 0.52
N SER A 136 23.33 16.12 0.56
CA SER A 136 22.59 16.82 1.62
C SER A 136 21.81 15.90 2.57
N CYS A 137 21.95 16.12 3.88
CA CYS A 137 20.99 15.59 4.85
C CYS A 137 19.77 16.53 4.88
N SER A 138 18.79 16.30 3.99
CA SER A 138 17.48 16.98 4.10
C SER A 138 16.91 16.78 5.52
N LYS A 139 16.26 17.83 6.05
CA LYS A 139 15.56 17.79 7.34
C LYS A 139 14.22 17.08 7.27
N GLU A 140 13.81 16.63 6.09
CA GLU A 140 12.56 15.91 5.91
C GLU A 140 12.61 14.54 6.59
N PRO A 141 11.51 14.13 7.25
CA PRO A 141 11.43 12.82 7.84
C PRO A 141 11.50 11.73 6.75
N ILE A 142 12.00 10.57 7.10
CA ILE A 142 11.74 9.36 6.32
C ILE A 142 10.26 8.98 6.42
N LEU A 143 9.69 8.40 5.36
CA LEU A 143 8.26 8.07 5.33
C LEU A 143 8.07 6.56 5.27
N ILE A 144 7.33 6.01 6.22
CA ILE A 144 7.09 4.57 6.38
C ILE A 144 5.58 4.32 6.38
N ILE A 145 5.14 3.28 5.68
CA ILE A 145 3.72 2.88 5.63
C ILE A 145 3.55 1.41 6.00
N PRO A 146 2.38 1.00 6.53
CA PRO A 146 2.00 -0.39 6.63
C PRO A 146 1.83 -1.02 5.24
N MET A 147 2.27 -2.27 5.12
CA MET A 147 2.18 -3.12 3.93
C MET A 147 1.38 -4.38 4.25
N PRO A 148 0.03 -4.31 4.26
CA PRO A 148 -0.80 -5.48 4.51
C PRO A 148 -0.59 -6.55 3.43
N GLY A 149 -0.69 -7.82 3.81
CA GLY A 149 -0.49 -8.97 2.95
C GLY A 149 0.95 -9.16 2.44
N SER A 150 1.92 -8.38 2.93
CA SER A 150 3.34 -8.53 2.61
C SER A 150 4.08 -9.32 3.69
N ASN A 151 5.20 -9.95 3.30
CA ASN A 151 6.11 -10.59 4.25
C ASN A 151 6.74 -9.57 5.22
N THR A 152 6.81 -8.31 4.82
CA THR A 152 7.26 -7.20 5.66
C THR A 152 6.06 -6.36 6.07
N GLN A 153 5.94 -6.06 7.37
CA GLN A 153 4.80 -5.31 7.89
C GLN A 153 4.80 -3.84 7.43
N TYR A 154 5.98 -3.29 7.09
CA TYR A 154 6.13 -1.90 6.70
C TYR A 154 7.08 -1.74 5.52
N GLU A 155 6.96 -0.60 4.81
CA GLU A 155 7.82 -0.20 3.70
C GLU A 155 8.30 1.25 3.89
N LEU A 156 9.59 1.49 3.63
CA LEU A 156 10.18 2.82 3.54
C LEU A 156 9.96 3.42 2.15
N ILE A 157 8.97 4.30 2.02
CA ILE A 157 8.52 4.86 0.74
C ILE A 157 9.21 6.18 0.35
N ASP A 158 9.87 6.83 1.30
CA ASP A 158 10.72 8.00 1.02
C ASP A 158 11.87 8.11 2.03
N GLY A 159 13.05 8.50 1.54
CA GLY A 159 14.21 8.76 2.38
C GLY A 159 15.22 7.61 2.50
N ASN A 160 15.20 6.62 1.60
CA ASN A 160 16.21 5.55 1.52
C ASN A 160 17.66 6.08 1.56
N HIS A 161 17.99 7.10 0.75
CA HIS A 161 19.30 7.76 0.78
C HIS A 161 19.64 8.38 2.15
N ARG A 162 18.66 9.00 2.82
CA ARG A 162 18.84 9.61 4.16
C ARG A 162 19.14 8.52 5.19
N LEU A 163 18.36 7.45 5.18
CA LEU A 163 18.56 6.31 6.06
C LEU A 163 19.95 5.70 5.89
N LYS A 164 20.34 5.37 4.65
CA LYS A 164 21.67 4.77 4.36
C LYS A 164 22.82 5.65 4.88
N LYS A 165 22.76 6.97 4.66
CA LYS A 165 23.75 7.92 5.18
C LYS A 165 23.78 7.96 6.72
N TYR A 166 22.61 7.90 7.37
CA TYR A 166 22.52 7.88 8.83
C TYR A 166 23.10 6.58 9.43
N LEU A 167 22.86 5.45 8.78
CA LEU A 167 23.42 4.15 9.17
C LEU A 167 24.95 4.15 9.05
N LEU A 168 25.49 4.65 7.92
CA LEU A 168 26.94 4.75 7.71
C LEU A 168 27.64 5.73 8.67
N THR A 169 26.92 6.76 9.12
CA THR A 169 27.44 7.72 10.11
C THR A 169 27.16 7.30 11.56
N ASN A 170 26.70 6.07 11.80
CA ASN A 170 26.39 5.51 13.11
C ASN A 170 25.46 6.39 13.96
N LYS A 171 24.56 7.15 13.32
CA LYS A 171 23.54 7.91 14.05
C LYS A 171 22.52 6.94 14.65
N ARG A 172 22.23 7.10 15.93
CA ARG A 172 21.29 6.22 16.67
C ARG A 172 19.83 6.44 16.28
N THR A 173 19.48 7.65 15.86
CA THR A 173 18.11 8.00 15.49
C THR A 173 18.05 8.78 14.19
N ILE A 174 16.93 8.62 13.48
CA ILE A 174 16.56 9.37 12.28
C ILE A 174 15.14 9.91 12.47
N LYS A 175 14.89 11.12 11.96
CA LYS A 175 13.52 11.66 11.93
C LYS A 175 12.70 10.89 10.92
N GLY A 176 11.56 10.35 11.35
CA GLY A 176 10.67 9.61 10.49
C GLY A 176 9.20 9.83 10.81
N TYR A 177 8.35 9.40 9.90
CA TYR A 177 6.90 9.38 10.05
C TYR A 177 6.39 8.01 9.63
N VAL A 178 5.82 7.28 10.59
CA VAL A 178 5.11 6.03 10.33
C VAL A 178 3.65 6.38 10.19
N LEU A 179 3.12 6.25 8.98
CA LEU A 179 1.71 6.49 8.72
C LEU A 179 0.90 5.32 9.29
N ASN A 180 -0.26 5.61 9.87
CA ASN A 180 -1.26 4.58 10.10
C ASN A 180 -2.22 4.50 8.90
N GLU A 181 -2.95 3.39 8.84
CA GLU A 181 -3.89 3.03 7.80
C GLU A 181 -4.93 4.13 7.59
N LYS A 182 -5.52 4.61 8.69
CA LYS A 182 -6.52 5.69 8.66
C LYS A 182 -5.99 6.94 7.97
N THR A 183 -4.76 7.33 8.26
CA THR A 183 -4.11 8.49 7.65
C THR A 183 -3.89 8.29 6.16
N ILE A 184 -3.53 7.07 5.73
CA ILE A 184 -3.36 6.71 4.32
C ILE A 184 -4.67 6.90 3.53
N PHE A 185 -5.78 6.41 4.10
CA PHE A 185 -7.09 6.49 3.46
C PHE A 185 -7.66 7.91 3.45
N ASP A 186 -7.73 8.56 4.61
CA ASP A 186 -8.30 9.90 4.79
C ASP A 186 -7.51 10.94 4.00
N GLY A 187 -6.18 10.83 4.01
CA GLY A 187 -5.27 11.71 3.28
C GLY A 187 -5.29 11.50 1.77
N ASN A 188 -5.97 10.46 1.26
CA ASN A 188 -6.00 10.12 -0.16
C ASN A 188 -4.56 10.02 -0.73
N TYR A 189 -3.68 9.32 -0.01
CA TYR A 189 -2.28 9.17 -0.38
C TYR A 189 -2.06 8.03 -1.39
N ILE A 190 -3.01 7.11 -1.54
CA ILE A 190 -2.99 6.09 -2.60
C ILE A 190 -3.49 6.68 -3.92
N GLY A 191 -2.74 6.45 -5.00
CA GLY A 191 -2.93 7.04 -6.33
C GLY A 191 -4.31 6.76 -6.93
N GLY A 192 -4.62 5.49 -7.17
CA GLY A 192 -5.86 5.08 -7.85
C GLY A 192 -7.01 4.70 -6.92
N SER A 193 -8.26 4.90 -7.36
CA SER A 193 -9.42 4.41 -6.61
C SER A 193 -9.59 2.89 -6.62
N MET A 194 -9.04 2.19 -7.62
CA MET A 194 -8.96 0.73 -7.61
C MET A 194 -7.88 0.27 -6.62
N GLU A 195 -6.70 0.89 -6.69
CA GLU A 195 -5.59 0.63 -5.75
C GLU A 195 -6.01 0.84 -4.30
N LYS A 196 -6.81 1.87 -4.00
CA LYS A 196 -7.40 2.07 -2.68
C LYS A 196 -8.27 0.91 -2.21
N LEU A 197 -9.13 0.39 -3.09
CA LEU A 197 -9.97 -0.77 -2.76
C LEU A 197 -9.13 -2.03 -2.61
N PHE A 198 -8.07 -2.17 -3.40
CA PHE A 198 -7.16 -3.30 -3.28
C PHE A 198 -6.38 -3.25 -1.96
N TYR A 199 -5.81 -2.10 -1.59
CA TYR A 199 -5.14 -1.91 -0.31
C TYR A 199 -6.08 -2.14 0.88
N LEU A 200 -7.33 -1.72 0.74
CA LEU A 200 -8.40 -1.98 1.71
C LEU A 200 -8.71 -3.47 1.88
N PHE A 201 -8.83 -4.19 0.78
CA PHE A 201 -8.98 -5.63 0.79
C PHE A 201 -7.84 -6.31 1.55
N LEU A 202 -6.59 -5.92 1.27
CA LEU A 202 -5.41 -6.46 1.97
C LEU A 202 -5.48 -6.20 3.48
N MET A 203 -5.81 -4.96 3.88
CA MET A 203 -5.95 -4.59 5.30
C MET A 203 -7.04 -5.42 6.00
N GLU A 204 -8.19 -5.56 5.36
CA GLU A 204 -9.32 -6.30 5.89
C GLU A 204 -9.00 -7.79 6.05
N TYR A 205 -8.36 -8.37 5.04
CA TYR A 205 -7.90 -9.76 5.05
C TYR A 205 -6.91 -10.02 6.20
N ASP A 206 -5.90 -9.17 6.37
CA ASP A 206 -4.93 -9.27 7.46
C ASP A 206 -5.59 -9.14 8.83
N ASN A 207 -6.53 -8.20 8.97
CA ASN A 207 -7.26 -8.00 10.22
C ASN A 207 -8.12 -9.22 10.56
N PHE A 208 -8.83 -9.80 9.58
CA PHE A 208 -9.57 -11.04 9.78
C PHE A 208 -8.65 -12.21 10.12
N GLY A 209 -7.49 -12.33 9.48
CA GLY A 209 -6.48 -13.33 9.82
C GLY A 209 -5.94 -13.18 11.26
N TYR A 210 -5.82 -11.94 11.75
CA TYR A 210 -5.41 -11.68 13.13
C TYR A 210 -6.52 -11.98 14.15
N VAL A 211 -7.75 -11.56 13.87
CA VAL A 211 -8.88 -11.76 14.77
C VAL A 211 -9.28 -13.24 14.81
N SER A 212 -9.27 -13.95 13.67
CA SER A 212 -9.62 -15.38 13.60
C SER A 212 -8.67 -16.27 14.40
N LYS A 213 -7.37 -15.92 14.44
CA LYS A 213 -6.38 -16.57 15.30
C LYS A 213 -6.66 -16.39 16.80
N LYS A 214 -7.34 -15.31 17.18
CA LYS A 214 -7.63 -14.98 18.58
C LYS A 214 -9.01 -15.44 19.03
N LYS A 215 -9.99 -15.44 18.13
CA LYS A 215 -11.39 -15.79 18.39
C LYS A 215 -12.02 -16.31 17.10
N LYS A 216 -12.95 -17.25 17.24
CA LYS A 216 -13.83 -17.66 16.14
C LYS A 216 -14.72 -16.47 15.77
N ILE A 217 -14.57 -15.93 14.57
CA ILE A 217 -15.40 -14.82 14.05
C ILE A 217 -16.68 -15.42 13.47
N SER A 218 -17.83 -14.96 13.93
CA SER A 218 -19.11 -15.31 13.30
C SER A 218 -19.34 -14.56 11.98
N ILE A 219 -20.22 -15.08 11.12
CA ILE A 219 -20.63 -14.42 9.87
C ILE A 219 -21.13 -13.00 10.11
N GLN A 220 -21.87 -12.78 11.20
CA GLN A 220 -22.44 -11.47 11.51
C GLN A 220 -21.33 -10.48 11.90
N GLU A 221 -20.41 -10.89 12.76
CA GLU A 221 -19.25 -10.05 13.14
C GLU A 221 -18.38 -9.72 11.92
N MET A 222 -18.18 -10.67 11.00
CA MET A 222 -17.49 -10.41 9.73
C MET A 222 -18.21 -9.31 8.93
N ARG A 223 -19.53 -9.44 8.77
CA ARG A 223 -20.32 -8.44 8.02
C ARG A 223 -20.24 -7.06 8.65
N ASP A 224 -20.26 -7.01 9.97
CA ASP A 224 -20.20 -5.75 10.71
C ASP A 224 -18.81 -5.10 10.63
N LEU A 225 -17.74 -5.88 10.49
CA LEU A 225 -16.37 -5.38 10.38
C LEU A 225 -15.91 -5.13 8.94
N SER A 226 -16.53 -5.77 7.95
CA SER A 226 -16.08 -5.70 6.56
C SER A 226 -16.58 -4.43 5.86
N TYR A 227 -15.66 -3.80 5.14
CA TYR A 227 -15.95 -2.70 4.23
C TYR A 227 -16.92 -3.12 3.13
N LEU A 228 -16.85 -4.35 2.62
CA LEU A 228 -17.77 -4.84 1.56
C LEU A 228 -19.23 -4.62 1.93
N TYR A 229 -19.60 -4.90 3.18
CA TYR A 229 -20.99 -4.87 3.62
C TYR A 229 -21.39 -3.54 4.26
N THR A 230 -20.45 -2.84 4.89
CA THR A 230 -20.75 -1.60 5.62
C THR A 230 -20.45 -0.33 4.83
N ASN A 231 -19.61 -0.41 3.80
CA ASN A 231 -18.96 0.74 3.15
C ASN A 231 -18.23 1.67 4.16
N LYS A 232 -17.83 1.14 5.31
CA LYS A 232 -17.13 1.86 6.39
C LYS A 232 -15.78 1.20 6.65
N TYR A 233 -14.76 2.03 6.84
CA TYR A 233 -13.44 1.60 7.29
C TYR A 233 -13.50 1.37 8.81
N MET A 234 -13.30 0.13 9.26
CA MET A 234 -13.55 -0.31 10.65
C MET A 234 -12.26 -0.73 11.39
N PHE A 235 -11.10 -0.34 10.88
CA PHE A 235 -9.78 -0.66 11.43
C PHE A 235 -9.05 0.60 11.91
#